data_AF-A0A933QFP9-F1
#
_entry.id   AF-A0A933QFP9-F1
#
_cell.length_a   1.000
_cell.length_b   1.000
_cell.length_c   1.000
_cell.angle_alpha   90.00
_cell.angle_beta   90.00
_cell.angle_gamma   90.00
#
_symmetry.space_group_name_H-M   'P 1'
#
loop_
_entity.id
_entity.type
_entity.pdbx_description
1 polymer ?
#
loop_
_entity_poly.entity_id
_entity_poly.type
_entity_poly.pdbx_seq_one_letter_code
_entity_poly.pdbx_strand_id
1 'polypeptide(L)'
;MNALTLIFAALCVFAIAYRFYGIFIANKVMNLRDDRVTPAVALADGHDYVKTNKFVLFGHHFAAIAAAGPLLGPVLAAQFGFLPGA
;
A
#
# COMPACT_ATOMS: atom_id res chain seq x y z
N MET A 1 -28.07 -11.56 3.34
CA MET A 1 -26.74 -10.92 3.49
C MET A 1 -26.68 -9.77 2.49
N ASN A 2 -26.48 -8.52 2.93
CA ASN A 2 -26.50 -7.35 2.03
C ASN A 2 -25.08 -7.04 1.57
N ALA A 3 -24.89 -6.58 0.33
CA ALA A 3 -23.57 -6.13 -0.16
C ALA A 3 -22.92 -5.11 0.80
N LEU A 4 -23.70 -4.20 1.38
CA LEU A 4 -23.22 -3.24 2.37
C LEU A 4 -22.62 -3.92 3.61
N THR A 5 -23.24 -5.01 4.10
CA THR A 5 -22.72 -5.74 5.26
C THR A 5 -21.38 -6.40 4.97
N LEU A 6 -21.18 -6.90 3.75
CA LEU A 6 -19.91 -7.50 3.33
C LEU A 6 -18.81 -6.46 3.18
N ILE A 7 -19.10 -5.32 2.54
CA ILE A 7 -18.16 -4.22 2.37
C ILE A 7 -17.72 -3.69 3.74
N PHE A 8 -18.67 -3.46 4.64
CA PHE A 8 -18.36 -2.97 5.98
C PHE A 8 -17.49 -3.94 6.77
N ALA A 9 -17.81 -5.23 6.75
CA ALA A 9 -17.00 -6.26 7.39
C ALA A 9 -15.58 -6.31 6.80
N ALA A 10 -15.44 -6.24 5.47
CA ALA A 10 -14.14 -6.21 4.81
C ALA A 10 -13.31 -4.98 5.22
N LEU A 11 -13.92 -3.79 5.27
CA LEU A 11 -13.25 -2.57 5.73
C LEU A 11 -12.76 -2.71 7.18
N CYS A 12 -13.57 -3.29 8.07
CA CYS A 12 -13.15 -3.55 9.45
C CYS A 12 -11.94 -4.50 9.50
N VAL A 13 -11.98 -5.60 8.75
CA VAL A 13 -10.86 -6.56 8.68
C VAL A 13 -9.60 -5.89 8.13
N PHE A 14 -9.71 -5.11 7.05
CA PHE A 14 -8.57 -4.38 6.49
C PHE A 14 -8.02 -3.32 7.43
N ALA A 15 -8.87 -2.61 8.18
CA ALA A 15 -8.43 -1.63 9.17
C ALA A 15 -7.65 -2.30 10.32
N ILE A 16 -8.15 -3.44 10.81
CA ILE A 16 -7.48 -4.26 11.83
C ILE A 16 -6.13 -4.76 11.29
N ALA A 17 -6.12 -5.36 10.09
CA ALA A 17 -4.91 -5.85 9.47
C ALA A 17 -3.88 -4.74 9.27
N TYR A 18 -4.30 -3.58 8.74
CA TYR A 18 -3.44 -2.41 8.57
C TYR A 18 -2.82 -1.96 9.89
N ARG A 19 -3.61 -1.91 10.98
CA ARG A 19 -3.11 -1.50 12.29
C ARG A 19 -2.07 -2.46 12.84
N PHE A 20 -2.39 -3.75 12.93
CA PHE A 20 -1.50 -4.71 13.59
C PHE A 20 -0.30 -5.09 12.72
N TYR A 21 -0.54 -5.38 11.44
CA TYR A 21 0.52 -5.74 10.51
C TYR A 21 1.40 -4.53 10.17
N GLY A 22 0.80 -3.34 9.97
CA GLY A 22 1.55 -2.12 9.72
C GLY A 22 2.50 -1.77 10.87
N ILE A 23 2.05 -1.89 12.12
CA ILE A 23 2.91 -1.67 13.30
C ILE A 23 4.03 -2.72 13.37
N PHE A 24 3.73 -3.99 13.10
CA PHE A 24 4.74 -5.04 13.06
C PHE A 24 5.82 -4.76 12.01
N ILE A 25 5.42 -4.40 10.79
CA ILE A 25 6.37 -4.05 9.72
C ILE A 25 7.18 -2.81 10.11
N ALA A 26 6.53 -1.75 10.60
CA ALA A 26 7.19 -0.50 10.99
C ALA A 26 8.25 -0.72 12.08
N ASN A 27 7.91 -1.45 13.15
CA ASN A 27 8.78 -1.56 14.32
C ASN A 27 9.76 -2.73 14.22
N LYS A 28 9.33 -3.89 13.71
CA LYS A 28 10.13 -5.12 13.77
C LYS A 28 10.94 -5.37 12.50
N VAL A 29 10.36 -5.08 11.33
CA VAL A 29 11.01 -5.35 10.03
C VAL A 29 11.84 -4.15 9.59
N MET A 30 11.20 -2.98 9.50
CA MET A 30 11.82 -1.76 8.99
C MET A 30 12.57 -0.97 10.07
N ASN A 31 12.20 -1.18 11.34
CA ASN A 31 12.74 -0.45 12.49
C ASN A 31 12.76 1.07 12.25
N LEU A 32 11.57 1.62 11.91
CA LEU A 32 11.40 3.03 11.60
C LEU A 32 11.76 3.88 12.82
N ARG A 33 12.60 4.88 12.57
CA ARG A 33 13.24 5.70 13.60
C ARG A 33 13.24 7.15 13.15
N ASP A 34 12.55 8.00 13.89
CA ASP A 34 12.45 9.44 13.59
C ASP A 34 13.77 10.18 13.79
N ASP A 35 14.68 9.62 14.58
CA ASP A 35 16.02 10.17 14.80
C ASP A 35 17.01 9.82 13.66
N ARG A 36 16.63 8.93 12.73
CA ARG A 36 17.47 8.56 11.59
C ARG A 36 17.20 9.50 10.42
N VAL A 37 18.19 10.33 10.10
CA VAL A 37 18.18 11.18 8.90
C VAL A 37 18.13 10.30 7.65
N THR A 38 17.23 10.64 6.71
CA THR A 38 17.11 9.89 5.45
C THR A 38 18.30 10.16 4.54
N PRO A 39 18.68 9.19 3.67
CA PRO A 39 19.76 9.39 2.69
C PRO A 39 19.56 10.62 1.79
N ALA A 40 18.32 10.95 1.47
CA ALA A 40 17.95 12.15 0.70
C ALA A 40 18.40 13.48 1.34
N VAL A 41 18.73 13.47 2.63
CA VAL A 41 19.27 14.62 3.37
C VAL A 41 20.75 14.40 3.73
N ALA A 42 21.11 13.21 4.21
CA ALA A 42 22.47 12.92 4.67
C ALA A 42 23.50 12.82 3.52
N LEU A 43 23.08 12.39 2.33
CA LEU A 43 23.91 12.18 1.15
C LEU A 43 23.50 13.11 0.00
N ALA A 44 22.90 14.27 0.31
CA ALA A 44 22.29 15.15 -0.68
C ALA A 44 23.30 15.64 -1.73
N ASP A 45 23.34 14.95 -2.88
CA ASP A 45 24.30 15.15 -3.97
C ASP A 45 23.70 15.91 -5.17
N GLY A 46 22.37 16.11 -5.17
CA GLY A 46 21.65 16.77 -6.25
C GLY A 46 21.37 15.90 -7.47
N HIS A 47 21.74 14.63 -7.46
CA HIS A 47 21.52 13.68 -8.55
C HIS A 47 20.81 12.40 -8.07
N ASP A 48 21.45 11.59 -7.22
CA ASP A 48 20.90 10.33 -6.73
C ASP A 48 20.10 10.52 -5.42
N TYR A 49 20.46 11.51 -4.61
CA TYR A 49 19.83 11.84 -3.34
C TYR A 49 19.33 13.27 -3.33
N VAL A 50 18.03 13.43 -3.61
CA VAL A 50 17.37 14.74 -3.64
C VAL A 50 16.21 14.77 -2.65
N LYS A 51 16.18 15.83 -1.83
CA LYS A 51 15.10 16.06 -0.87
C LYS A 51 13.81 16.40 -1.61
N THR A 52 12.88 15.47 -1.60
CA THR A 52 11.56 15.61 -2.25
C THR A 52 10.45 15.81 -1.21
N ASN A 53 9.38 16.49 -1.60
CA ASN A 53 8.20 16.62 -0.76
C ASN A 53 7.55 15.24 -0.49
N LYS A 54 7.38 14.91 0.80
CA LYS A 54 6.80 13.63 1.26
C LYS A 54 5.42 13.32 0.65
N PHE A 55 4.59 14.32 0.37
CA PHE A 55 3.26 14.12 -0.20
C PHE A 55 3.32 13.69 -1.67
N VAL A 56 4.31 14.21 -2.41
CA VAL A 56 4.55 13.80 -3.80
C VAL A 56 5.09 12.37 -3.84
N LEU A 57 6.07 12.06 -2.98
CA LEU A 57 6.64 10.72 -2.87
C LEU A 57 5.57 9.68 -2.48
N PHE A 58 4.73 10.00 -1.50
CA PHE A 58 3.60 9.15 -1.12
C PHE A 58 2.65 8.90 -2.28
N GLY A 59 2.26 9.95 -3.01
CA GLY A 59 1.37 9.82 -4.17
C GLY A 59 1.95 8.90 -5.25
N HIS A 60 3.26 9.01 -5.52
CA HIS A 60 3.93 8.17 -6.51
C HIS A 60 3.97 6.70 -6.08
N HIS A 61 4.32 6.40 -4.82
CA HIS A 61 4.28 5.04 -4.29
C HIS A 61 2.85 4.48 -4.25
N PHE A 62 1.88 5.28 -3.82
CA PHE A 62 0.48 4.88 -3.80
C PHE A 62 -0.02 4.52 -5.20
N ALA A 63 0.27 5.37 -6.20
CA ALA A 63 -0.11 5.11 -7.59
C ALA A 63 0.51 3.80 -8.11
N ALA A 64 1.80 3.55 -7.82
CA ALA A 64 2.48 2.33 -8.22
C ALA A 64 1.84 1.06 -7.61
N ILE A 65 1.43 1.11 -6.33
CA ILE A 65 0.76 -0.01 -5.66
C ILE A 65 -0.68 -0.17 -6.15
N ALA A 66 -1.43 0.93 -6.23
CA ALA A 66 -2.83 0.93 -6.64
C ALA A 66 -3.00 0.46 -8.08
N ALA A 67 -2.05 0.76 -8.96
CA ALA A 67 -2.04 0.30 -10.35
C ALA A 67 -1.98 -1.24 -10.48
N ALA A 68 -1.51 -1.97 -9.47
CA ALA A 68 -1.55 -3.43 -9.46
C ALA A 68 -3.00 -3.98 -9.35
N GLY A 69 -3.92 -3.24 -8.73
CA GLY A 69 -5.32 -3.66 -8.56
C GLY A 69 -6.07 -3.87 -9.89
N PRO A 70 -6.08 -2.88 -10.80
CA PRO A 70 -6.66 -3.00 -12.13
C PRO A 70 -6.02 -4.09 -13.01
N LEU A 71 -4.80 -4.52 -12.71
CA LEU A 71 -4.15 -5.64 -13.40
C LEU A 71 -4.60 -6.99 -12.85
N LEU A 72 -4.72 -7.12 -11.53
CA LEU A 72 -5.14 -8.36 -10.87
C LEU A 72 -6.61 -8.72 -11.17
N GLY A 73 -7.51 -7.73 -11.21
CA GLY A 73 -8.95 -7.96 -11.45
C GLY A 73 -9.24 -8.73 -12.75
N PRO A 74 -8.80 -8.24 -13.92
CA PRO A 74 -8.98 -8.93 -15.21
C PRO A 74 -8.31 -10.30 -15.26
N VAL A 75 -7.13 -10.46 -14.66
CA VAL A 75 -6.42 -11.74 -14.62
C VAL A 75 -7.17 -12.77 -13.78
N LEU A 76 -7.70 -12.37 -12.61
CA LEU A 76 -8.53 -13.23 -11.77
C LEU A 76 -9.87 -13.57 -12.44
N ALA A 77 -10.51 -12.59 -13.10
CA ALA A 77 -11.72 -12.83 -13.89
C ALA A 77 -11.47 -13.78 -15.07
N ALA A 78 -10.28 -13.75 -15.68
CA ALA A 78 -9.90 -14.68 -16.73
C ALA A 78 -9.60 -16.10 -16.20
N GLN A 79 -8.97 -16.22 -15.01
CA GLN A 79 -8.65 -17.54 -14.40
C GLN A 79 -9.86 -18.25 -13.81
N PHE A 80 -10.73 -17.51 -13.12
CA PHE A 80 -11.89 -18.09 -12.42
C PHE A 80 -13.19 -17.98 -13.22
N GLY A 81 -13.12 -17.42 -14.43
CA GLY A 81 -14.25 -17.24 -15.33
C GLY A 81 -14.98 -15.90 -15.12
N PHE A 82 -15.35 -15.27 -16.24
CA PHE A 82 -16.22 -14.08 -16.28
C PHE A 82 -17.72 -14.45 -16.18
N LEU A 83 -18.05 -15.72 -16.35
CA LEU A 83 -19.45 -16.17 -16.39
C LEU A 83 -20.08 -16.12 -14.99
N PRO A 84 -21.33 -15.63 -14.87
CA PRO A 84 -22.08 -15.80 -13.64
C PRO A 84 -22.25 -17.30 -13.40
N GLY A 85 -21.78 -17.77 -12.25
CA GLY A 85 -22.21 -19.06 -11.72
C GLY A 85 -23.73 -19.06 -11.58
N ALA A 86 -24.36 -20.19 -11.92
CA ALA A 86 -25.81 -20.40 -11.88
C ALA A 86 -26.48 -19.91 -10.60
#